data_AF-A0A7X7LRS4-F1
#
_entry.id   AF-A0A7X7LRS4-F1
#
_cell.length_a   1.000
_cell.length_b   1.000
_cell.length_c   1.000
_cell.angle_alpha   90.00
_cell.angle_beta   90.00
_cell.angle_gamma   90.00
#
_symmetry.space_group_name_H-M   'P 1'
#
loop_
_entity.id
_entity.type
_entity.pdbx_description
1 polymer ?
#
loop_
_entity_poly.entity_id
_entity_poly.type
_entity_poly.pdbx_seq_one_letter_code
_entity_poly.pdbx_strand_id
1 'polypeptide(L)'
;MMSMLWKRILKIIVLVIIIGISLFLLLLLRLSSVRWASISRQERHLEELRELYQQDYDPVDEQAFANFDLDDPSIRLNEIRMIASHNSYKTRGTDIGKFFVGLGDSFEEAKALKYANPPLTEQLDKGIRSFELDVRYRRDTFEAIHVPLVDNGSTAVNLALAFEEIALWSEHNPNHVPILLLLEFKDDWMMLDPALKPIEAAEFALFDTLLQESFGETLYTPSDLMGSHSSIQARL
;
A
#
# COMPACT_ATOMS: atom_id res chain seq x y z
N MET A 1 35.29 34.27 -38.88
CA MET A 1 34.60 34.73 -37.65
C MET A 1 33.32 33.93 -37.37
N MET A 2 32.47 33.68 -38.38
CA MET A 2 31.20 32.93 -38.26
C MET A 2 31.35 31.49 -37.72
N SER A 3 32.46 30.78 -38.02
CA SER A 3 32.71 29.42 -37.52
C SER A 3 33.05 29.36 -36.02
N MET A 4 33.66 30.42 -35.45
CA MET A 4 33.94 30.48 -34.02
C MET A 4 32.67 30.79 -33.21
N LEU A 5 31.80 31.64 -33.75
CA LEU A 5 30.50 31.92 -33.16
C LEU A 5 29.62 30.65 -33.14
N TRP A 6 29.56 29.92 -34.26
CA TRP A 6 28.82 28.66 -34.35
C TRP A 6 29.32 27.60 -33.38
N LYS A 7 30.64 27.44 -33.23
CA LYS A 7 31.24 26.53 -32.23
C LYS A 7 30.89 26.91 -30.80
N ARG A 8 30.80 28.21 -30.48
CA ARG A 8 30.39 28.69 -29.15
C ARG A 8 28.90 28.43 -28.90
N ILE A 9 28.05 28.71 -29.88
CA ILE A 9 26.61 28.43 -29.81
C ILE A 9 26.38 26.92 -29.61
N LEU A 10 27.05 26.07 -30.40
CA LEU A 10 26.93 24.62 -30.27
C LEU A 10 27.36 24.13 -28.88
N LYS A 11 28.47 24.65 -28.32
CA LYS A 11 28.90 24.33 -26.95
C LYS A 11 27.86 24.74 -25.90
N ILE A 12 27.24 25.91 -26.04
CA ILE A 12 26.19 26.37 -25.13
C ILE A 12 24.96 25.46 -25.23
N ILE A 13 24.52 25.11 -26.44
CA ILE A 13 23.39 24.20 -26.66
C ILE A 13 23.66 22.85 -26.01
N VAL A 14 24.83 22.26 -26.26
CA VAL A 14 25.24 20.99 -25.65
C VAL A 14 25.25 21.09 -24.13
N LEU A 15 25.79 22.18 -23.57
CA LEU A 15 25.82 22.40 -22.13
C LEU A 15 24.40 22.50 -21.53
N VAL A 16 23.49 23.25 -22.17
CA VAL A 16 22.09 23.39 -21.74
C VAL A 16 21.37 22.04 -21.78
N ILE A 17 21.58 21.25 -22.84
CA ILE A 17 21.00 19.90 -22.96
C ILE A 17 21.53 19.00 -21.83
N ILE A 18 22.84 19.00 -21.58
CA ILE A 18 23.45 18.21 -20.51
C ILE A 18 22.86 18.62 -19.15
N ILE A 19 22.77 19.92 -18.86
CA ILE A 19 22.18 20.43 -17.61
C ILE A 19 20.72 19.98 -17.49
N GLY A 20 19.93 20.11 -18.56
CA GLY A 20 18.53 19.68 -18.59
C GLY A 20 18.38 18.19 -18.30
N ILE A 21 19.18 17.34 -18.96
CA ILE A 21 19.20 15.89 -18.72
C ILE A 21 19.62 15.59 -17.28
N SER A 22 20.68 16.23 -16.78
CA SER A 22 21.14 16.01 -15.40
C SER A 22 20.08 16.39 -14.38
N LEU A 23 19.40 17.53 -14.54
CA LEU A 23 18.31 17.96 -13.66
C LEU A 23 17.13 16.98 -13.72
N PHE A 24 16.79 16.49 -14.91
CA PHE A 24 15.74 15.48 -15.07
C PHE A 24 16.11 14.16 -14.38
N LEU A 25 17.34 13.68 -14.52
CA LEU A 25 17.81 12.47 -13.84
C LEU A 25 17.84 12.64 -12.31
N LEU A 26 18.25 13.81 -11.81
CA LEU A 26 18.20 14.13 -10.38
C LEU A 26 16.76 14.16 -9.85
N LEU A 27 15.83 14.68 -10.63
CA LEU A 27 14.41 14.67 -10.31
C LEU A 27 13.87 13.23 -10.23
N LEU A 28 14.16 12.39 -11.23
CA LEU A 28 13.77 10.98 -11.21
C LEU A 28 14.35 10.24 -10.00
N LEU A 29 15.63 10.49 -9.68
CA LEU A 29 16.28 9.92 -8.51
C LEU A 29 15.59 10.38 -7.22
N ARG A 30 15.25 11.66 -7.11
CA ARG A 30 14.56 12.22 -5.94
C ARG A 30 13.18 11.59 -5.74
N LEU A 31 12.39 11.50 -6.80
CA LEU A 31 11.05 10.89 -6.77
C LEU A 31 11.13 9.38 -6.47
N SER A 32 12.09 8.67 -7.06
CA SER A 32 12.32 7.25 -6.79
C SER A 32 12.78 6.98 -5.34
N SER A 33 13.56 7.91 -4.76
CA SER A 33 14.06 7.78 -3.38
C SER A 33 12.95 7.71 -2.32
N VAL A 34 11.75 8.24 -2.63
CA VAL A 34 10.59 8.20 -1.72
C VAL A 34 10.16 6.75 -1.47
N ARG A 35 10.02 5.95 -2.53
CA ARG A 35 9.68 4.52 -2.42
C ARG A 35 10.76 3.76 -1.66
N TRP A 36 12.04 3.98 -1.98
CA TRP A 36 13.14 3.31 -1.28
C TRP A 36 13.16 3.62 0.22
N ALA A 37 13.01 4.90 0.57
CA ALA A 37 12.94 5.31 1.97
C ALA A 37 11.71 4.72 2.68
N SER A 38 10.61 4.51 1.96
CA SER A 38 9.39 3.89 2.46
C SER A 38 9.59 2.39 2.75
N ILE A 39 10.20 1.64 1.83
CA ILE A 39 10.56 0.23 2.03
C ILE A 39 11.47 0.08 3.26
N SER A 40 12.55 0.87 3.34
CA SER A 40 13.45 0.79 4.49
C SER A 40 12.80 1.21 5.82
N ARG A 41 11.73 2.02 5.80
CA ARG A 41 10.94 2.33 7.01
C ARG A 41 10.04 1.16 7.37
N GLN A 42 9.38 0.55 6.40
CA GLN A 42 8.53 -0.63 6.59
C GLN A 42 9.33 -1.80 7.18
N GLU A 43 10.51 -2.09 6.63
CA GLU A 43 11.39 -3.15 7.15
C GLU A 43 11.79 -2.91 8.62
N ARG A 44 12.14 -1.67 8.97
CA ARG A 44 12.46 -1.32 10.37
C ARG A 44 11.26 -1.43 11.29
N HIS A 45 10.11 -0.92 10.86
CA HIS A 45 8.86 -1.00 11.63
C HIS A 45 8.49 -2.46 11.92
N LEU A 46 8.63 -3.35 10.94
CA LEU A 46 8.35 -4.76 11.12
C LEU A 46 9.34 -5.44 12.08
N GLU A 47 10.62 -5.07 12.03
CA GLU A 47 11.59 -5.55 13.01
C GLU A 47 11.27 -5.07 14.43
N GLU A 48 10.90 -3.79 14.58
CA GLU A 48 10.45 -3.23 15.85
C GLU A 48 9.21 -3.97 16.39
N LEU A 49 8.26 -4.35 15.54
CA LEU A 49 7.10 -5.15 15.93
C LEU A 49 7.48 -6.57 16.36
N ARG A 50 8.37 -7.25 15.62
CA ARG A 50 8.86 -8.58 16.01
C ARG A 50 9.56 -8.55 17.36
N GLU A 51 10.32 -7.50 17.66
CA GLU A 51 10.95 -7.31 18.98
C GLU A 51 9.92 -6.97 20.07
N LEU A 52 8.91 -6.15 19.74
CA LEU A 52 7.82 -5.80 20.66
C LEU A 52 7.05 -7.04 21.11
N TYR A 53 6.64 -7.88 20.17
CA TYR A 53 5.81 -9.06 20.44
C TYR A 53 6.55 -10.22 21.09
N GLN A 54 7.88 -10.21 21.10
CA GLN A 54 8.69 -11.14 21.90
C GLN A 54 8.77 -10.76 23.38
N GLN A 55 8.35 -9.54 23.74
CA GLN A 55 8.32 -9.06 25.12
C GLN A 55 6.96 -9.36 25.76
N ASP A 56 6.78 -8.90 27.01
CA ASP A 56 5.48 -8.92 27.66
C ASP A 56 4.58 -7.87 26.98
N TYR A 57 3.77 -8.32 26.02
CA TYR A 57 2.84 -7.49 25.26
C TYR A 57 1.43 -7.67 25.81
N ASP A 58 0.80 -6.55 26.17
CA ASP A 58 -0.61 -6.51 26.54
C ASP A 58 -1.47 -6.39 25.27
N PRO A 59 -2.34 -7.37 24.97
CA PRO A 59 -3.26 -7.29 23.85
C PRO A 59 -4.20 -6.09 23.94
N VAL A 60 -4.58 -5.58 22.78
CA VAL A 60 -5.58 -4.52 22.63
C VAL A 60 -6.92 -4.99 23.21
N ASP A 61 -7.53 -4.14 24.04
CA ASP A 61 -8.90 -4.36 24.53
C ASP A 61 -9.90 -4.12 23.40
N GLU A 62 -10.14 -5.15 22.59
CA GLU A 62 -11.10 -5.13 21.48
C GLU A 62 -12.51 -4.73 21.92
N GLN A 63 -12.90 -5.14 23.13
CA GLN A 63 -14.23 -4.86 23.65
C GLN A 63 -14.44 -3.36 23.86
N ALA A 64 -13.38 -2.59 24.08
CA ALA A 64 -13.44 -1.12 24.16
C ALA A 64 -13.87 -0.45 22.85
N PHE A 65 -13.72 -1.13 21.70
CA PHE A 65 -14.15 -0.63 20.39
C PHE A 65 -15.52 -1.16 19.95
N ALA A 66 -16.02 -2.23 20.59
CA ALA A 66 -17.29 -2.86 20.25
C ALA A 66 -18.43 -2.39 21.16
N ASN A 67 -19.60 -2.15 20.56
CA ASN A 67 -20.84 -1.85 21.29
C ASN A 67 -21.75 -3.08 21.48
N PHE A 68 -21.19 -4.27 21.23
CA PHE A 68 -21.79 -5.58 21.42
C PHE A 68 -20.77 -6.47 22.16
N ASP A 69 -21.25 -7.55 22.76
CA ASP A 69 -20.40 -8.54 23.41
C ASP A 69 -19.64 -9.34 22.35
N LEU A 70 -18.31 -9.27 22.35
CA LEU A 70 -17.46 -9.98 21.38
C LEU A 70 -17.58 -11.50 21.51
N ASP A 71 -17.95 -12.01 22.69
CA ASP A 71 -18.12 -13.43 22.94
C ASP A 71 -19.54 -13.93 22.57
N ASP A 72 -20.45 -13.06 22.12
CA ASP A 72 -21.80 -13.46 21.68
C ASP A 72 -21.76 -14.15 20.31
N PRO A 73 -21.94 -15.48 20.24
CA PRO A 73 -21.83 -16.24 19.00
C PRO A 73 -23.02 -16.02 18.05
N SER A 74 -24.03 -15.26 18.48
CA SER A 74 -25.20 -14.95 17.66
C SER A 74 -24.98 -13.77 16.71
N ILE A 75 -23.99 -12.91 16.99
CA ILE A 75 -23.66 -11.75 16.17
C ILE A 75 -23.02 -12.20 14.85
N ARG A 76 -23.54 -11.67 13.74
CA ARG A 76 -23.04 -11.99 12.39
C ARG A 76 -22.23 -10.84 11.82
N LEU A 77 -21.23 -11.15 10.99
CA LEU A 77 -20.40 -10.14 10.33
C LEU A 77 -21.23 -9.08 9.58
N ASN A 78 -22.32 -9.48 8.92
CA ASN A 78 -23.21 -8.57 8.18
C ASN A 78 -24.10 -7.68 9.08
N GLU A 79 -23.99 -7.82 10.41
CA GLU A 79 -24.66 -6.98 11.41
C GLU A 79 -23.68 -6.00 12.06
N ILE A 80 -22.37 -6.17 11.83
CA ILE A 80 -21.31 -5.32 12.36
C ILE A 80 -21.08 -4.13 11.43
N ARG A 81 -20.99 -2.93 12.02
CA ARG A 81 -20.51 -1.74 11.33
C ARG A 81 -19.13 -1.38 11.87
N MET A 82 -18.19 -1.17 10.96
CA MET A 82 -16.81 -0.84 11.30
C MET A 82 -16.36 0.44 10.62
N ILE A 83 -15.33 1.06 11.18
CA ILE A 83 -14.63 2.18 10.57
C ILE A 83 -13.53 1.60 9.69
N ALA A 84 -13.47 2.10 8.45
CA ALA A 84 -12.43 1.79 7.48
C ALA A 84 -11.54 3.01 7.24
N SER A 85 -10.26 2.78 6.94
CA SER A 85 -9.37 3.81 6.42
C SER A 85 -9.27 3.70 4.89
N HIS A 86 -9.29 4.84 4.20
CA HIS A 86 -9.12 4.92 2.75
C HIS A 86 -7.64 5.12 2.41
N ASN A 87 -7.14 4.38 1.42
CA ASN A 87 -5.71 4.27 1.11
C ASN A 87 -4.86 4.10 2.38
N SER A 88 -5.13 3.04 3.14
CA SER A 88 -4.61 2.82 4.50
C SER A 88 -3.09 2.84 4.59
N TYR A 89 -2.42 2.56 3.48
CA TYR A 89 -0.97 2.56 3.35
C TYR A 89 -0.37 3.96 3.10
N LYS A 90 -1.17 4.97 2.73
CA LYS A 90 -0.66 6.21 2.14
C LYS A 90 0.15 7.06 3.13
N THR A 91 1.31 7.52 2.69
CA THR A 91 2.03 8.62 3.36
C THR A 91 1.94 9.92 2.55
N ARG A 92 2.31 11.03 3.18
CA ARG A 92 2.22 12.35 2.54
C ARG A 92 3.13 12.42 1.31
N GLY A 93 2.51 12.64 0.14
CA GLY A 93 3.21 12.86 -1.12
C GLY A 93 4.10 14.10 -1.10
N THR A 94 5.16 14.10 -1.92
CA THR A 94 6.08 15.24 -2.06
C THR A 94 5.40 16.41 -2.80
N ASP A 95 5.84 17.64 -2.55
CA ASP A 95 5.28 18.81 -3.24
C ASP A 95 5.50 18.75 -4.75
N ILE A 96 6.67 18.26 -5.18
CA ILE A 96 6.99 18.06 -6.61
C ILE A 96 6.13 16.95 -7.21
N GLY A 97 5.94 15.85 -6.48
CA GLY A 97 5.08 14.74 -6.90
C GLY A 97 3.63 15.17 -7.12
N LYS A 98 3.05 15.89 -6.15
CA LYS A 98 1.69 16.45 -6.27
C LYS A 98 1.56 17.43 -7.44
N PHE A 99 2.60 18.21 -7.75
CA PHE A 99 2.59 19.06 -8.93
C PHE A 99 2.43 18.23 -10.22
N PHE A 100 3.13 17.10 -10.34
CA PHE A 100 2.98 16.22 -11.49
C PHE A 100 1.63 15.50 -11.54
N VAL A 101 1.09 15.08 -10.39
CA VAL A 101 -0.30 14.58 -10.33
C VAL A 101 -1.27 15.64 -10.83
N GLY A 102 -1.12 16.90 -10.39
CA GLY A 102 -1.98 18.00 -10.84
C GLY A 102 -1.90 18.29 -12.33
N LEU A 103 -0.77 18.01 -12.97
CA LEU A 103 -0.61 18.16 -14.43
C LEU A 103 -1.18 16.98 -15.23
N GLY A 104 -1.12 15.76 -14.70
CA GLY A 104 -1.58 14.56 -15.42
C GLY A 104 -3.00 14.12 -15.09
N ASP A 105 -3.57 14.63 -13.99
CA ASP A 105 -4.97 14.42 -13.60
C ASP A 105 -5.64 15.76 -13.22
N SER A 106 -5.71 16.12 -11.94
CA SER A 106 -6.30 17.39 -11.51
C SER A 106 -5.63 18.01 -10.28
N PHE A 107 -5.69 19.35 -10.16
CA PHE A 107 -5.15 20.04 -8.98
C PHE A 107 -6.01 19.84 -7.72
N GLU A 108 -7.29 19.50 -7.87
CA GLU A 108 -8.13 19.09 -6.74
C GLU A 108 -7.69 17.73 -6.21
N GLU A 109 -7.41 16.77 -7.09
CA GLU A 109 -6.80 15.49 -6.70
C GLU A 109 -5.47 15.72 -5.98
N ALA A 110 -4.55 16.49 -6.57
CA ALA A 110 -3.27 16.82 -5.96
C ALA A 110 -3.38 17.44 -4.55
N LYS A 111 -4.46 18.20 -4.29
CA LYS A 111 -4.75 18.79 -2.99
C LYS A 111 -5.31 17.75 -2.00
N ALA A 112 -6.13 16.83 -2.48
CA ALA A 112 -6.65 15.71 -1.69
C ALA A 112 -5.52 14.79 -1.18
N LEU A 113 -4.36 14.73 -1.85
CA LEU A 113 -3.20 13.93 -1.43
C LEU A 113 -2.44 14.44 -0.18
N LYS A 114 -2.93 15.48 0.50
CA LYS A 114 -2.25 16.11 1.66
C LYS A 114 -2.62 15.46 3.00
N TYR A 115 -2.58 14.12 3.07
CA TYR A 115 -2.73 13.36 4.32
C TYR A 115 -1.71 12.22 4.40
N ALA A 116 -1.65 11.58 5.55
CA ALA A 116 -0.89 10.36 5.78
C ALA A 116 -1.64 9.51 6.80
N ASN A 117 -1.60 8.20 6.61
CA ASN A 117 -2.02 7.21 7.59
C ASN A 117 -0.80 6.69 8.36
N PRO A 118 -0.95 6.28 9.62
CA PRO A 118 0.09 5.57 10.34
C PRO A 118 0.26 4.13 9.79
N PRO A 119 1.28 3.36 10.22
CA PRO A 119 1.40 1.94 9.90
C PRO A 119 0.13 1.14 10.23
N LEU A 120 -0.03 -0.04 9.61
CA LEU A 120 -1.27 -0.81 9.69
C LEU A 120 -1.56 -1.25 11.14
N THR A 121 -0.53 -1.68 11.87
CA THR A 121 -0.65 -2.04 13.28
C THR A 121 -1.14 -0.88 14.14
N GLU A 122 -0.62 0.33 13.96
CA GLU A 122 -1.07 1.50 14.73
C GLU A 122 -2.53 1.89 14.40
N GLN A 123 -3.01 1.57 13.18
CA GLN A 123 -4.44 1.72 12.85
C GLN A 123 -5.29 0.64 13.53
N LEU A 124 -4.81 -0.61 13.60
CA LEU A 124 -5.47 -1.70 14.33
C LEU A 124 -5.60 -1.37 15.82
N ASP A 125 -4.54 -0.84 16.45
CA ASP A 125 -4.54 -0.42 17.85
C ASP A 125 -5.53 0.74 18.14
N LYS A 126 -5.95 1.46 17.09
CA LYS A 126 -6.94 2.55 17.17
C LYS A 126 -8.36 2.11 16.80
N GLY A 127 -8.59 0.81 16.60
CA GLY A 127 -9.91 0.24 16.32
C GLY A 127 -10.31 0.24 14.83
N ILE A 128 -9.39 0.52 13.89
CA ILE A 128 -9.67 0.32 12.46
C ILE A 128 -9.64 -1.18 12.17
N ARG A 129 -10.70 -1.71 11.55
CA ARG A 129 -10.79 -3.14 11.17
C ARG A 129 -11.01 -3.35 9.68
N SER A 130 -10.91 -2.28 8.89
CA SER A 130 -10.96 -2.38 7.43
C SER A 130 -9.93 -1.46 6.78
N PHE A 131 -9.13 -2.05 5.90
CA PHE A 131 -8.07 -1.40 5.16
C PHE A 131 -8.33 -1.41 3.67
N GLU A 132 -7.81 -0.41 2.98
CA GLU A 132 -7.76 -0.33 1.52
C GLU A 132 -6.30 -0.25 1.06
N LEU A 133 -5.93 -1.14 0.14
CA LEU A 133 -4.59 -1.25 -0.43
C LEU A 133 -4.64 -1.21 -1.97
N ASP A 134 -3.89 -0.27 -2.56
CA ASP A 134 -3.76 -0.14 -4.01
C ASP A 134 -2.65 -1.06 -4.53
N VAL A 135 -3.05 -2.22 -5.05
CA VAL A 135 -2.14 -3.29 -5.44
C VAL A 135 -1.59 -3.08 -6.83
N ARG A 136 -0.26 -3.10 -6.95
CA ARG A 136 0.48 -3.10 -8.22
C ARG A 136 1.49 -4.22 -8.25
N TYR A 137 1.77 -4.76 -9.44
CA TYR A 137 2.78 -5.80 -9.62
C TYR A 137 4.05 -5.25 -10.26
N ARG A 138 5.17 -5.37 -9.54
CA ARG A 138 6.45 -4.76 -9.88
C ARG A 138 7.59 -5.72 -9.59
N ARG A 139 8.40 -6.03 -10.60
CA ARG A 139 9.59 -6.93 -10.48
C ARG A 139 9.30 -8.20 -9.65
N ASP A 140 8.20 -8.87 -9.99
CA ASP A 140 7.80 -10.14 -9.39
C ASP A 140 7.43 -10.05 -7.90
N THR A 141 7.05 -8.85 -7.46
CA THR A 141 6.53 -8.56 -6.12
C THR A 141 5.28 -7.69 -6.22
N PHE A 142 4.39 -7.79 -5.24
CA PHE A 142 3.25 -6.89 -5.13
C PHE A 142 3.58 -5.71 -4.22
N GLU A 143 3.25 -4.50 -4.69
CA GLU A 143 3.46 -3.27 -3.96
C GLU A 143 2.14 -2.51 -3.72
N ALA A 144 1.99 -1.86 -2.56
CA ALA A 144 0.89 -0.94 -2.27
C ALA A 144 1.32 0.54 -2.42
N ILE A 145 0.96 1.16 -3.55
CA ILE A 145 1.29 2.56 -3.88
C ILE A 145 0.20 3.24 -4.72
N HIS A 146 -0.01 4.54 -4.49
CA HIS A 146 -1.09 5.31 -5.14
C HIS A 146 -0.76 5.61 -6.60
N VAL A 147 0.18 6.54 -6.86
CA VAL A 147 0.67 6.83 -8.22
C VAL A 147 2.16 6.51 -8.31
N PRO A 148 2.60 5.64 -9.25
CA PRO A 148 4.00 5.32 -9.43
C PRO A 148 4.83 6.59 -9.62
N LEU A 149 6.04 6.59 -9.06
CA LEU A 149 7.02 7.70 -9.11
C LEU A 149 6.59 9.02 -8.41
N VAL A 150 5.39 9.54 -8.67
CA VAL A 150 4.98 10.89 -8.26
C VAL A 150 4.14 10.94 -6.98
N ASP A 151 3.56 9.81 -6.56
CA ASP A 151 2.84 9.67 -5.29
C ASP A 151 3.01 8.26 -4.72
N ASN A 152 4.27 7.84 -4.64
CA ASN A 152 4.74 6.49 -4.31
C ASN A 152 5.14 6.33 -2.84
N GLY A 153 4.66 7.21 -1.96
CA GLY A 153 4.92 7.14 -0.52
C GLY A 153 3.93 6.23 0.17
N SER A 154 4.42 5.25 0.93
CA SER A 154 3.58 4.24 1.60
C SER A 154 4.21 3.77 2.92
N THR A 155 3.38 3.37 3.90
CA THR A 155 3.79 2.63 5.11
C THR A 155 3.87 1.13 4.85
N ALA A 156 3.21 0.65 3.80
CA ALA A 156 3.03 -0.76 3.48
C ALA A 156 3.47 -1.09 2.04
N VAL A 157 4.63 -0.57 1.60
CA VAL A 157 5.06 -0.67 0.18
C VAL A 157 5.10 -2.11 -0.29
N ASN A 158 5.80 -3.01 0.40
CA ASN A 158 5.87 -4.43 0.02
C ASN A 158 4.70 -5.16 0.68
N LEU A 159 3.82 -5.79 -0.11
CA LEU A 159 2.62 -6.45 0.44
C LEU A 159 2.93 -7.67 1.29
N ALA A 160 4.01 -8.41 1.02
CA ALA A 160 4.39 -9.54 1.87
C ALA A 160 4.73 -9.06 3.29
N LEU A 161 5.47 -7.96 3.41
CA LEU A 161 5.78 -7.34 4.70
C LEU A 161 4.54 -6.72 5.36
N ALA A 162 3.60 -6.19 4.57
CA ALA A 162 2.36 -5.61 5.08
C ALA A 162 1.41 -6.70 5.62
N PHE A 163 1.33 -7.85 4.95
CA PHE A 163 0.54 -8.97 5.42
C PHE A 163 1.19 -9.63 6.63
N GLU A 164 2.52 -9.71 6.69
CA GLU A 164 3.23 -10.12 7.91
C GLU A 164 2.93 -9.17 9.08
N GLU A 165 2.93 -7.84 8.86
CA GLU A 165 2.55 -6.87 9.89
C GLU A 165 1.14 -7.12 10.45
N ILE A 166 0.15 -7.38 9.57
CA ILE A 166 -1.22 -7.70 9.98
C ILE A 166 -1.28 -9.04 10.72
N ALA A 167 -0.61 -10.07 10.19
CA ALA A 167 -0.59 -11.42 10.78
C ALA A 167 0.04 -11.40 12.18
N LEU A 168 1.18 -10.73 12.34
CA LEU A 168 1.83 -10.57 13.65
C LEU A 168 0.91 -9.89 14.66
N TRP A 169 0.21 -8.82 14.26
CA TRP A 169 -0.76 -8.18 15.15
C TRP A 169 -1.91 -9.12 15.49
N SER A 170 -2.45 -9.83 14.51
CA SER A 170 -3.56 -10.78 14.67
C SER A 170 -3.23 -11.90 15.67
N GLU A 171 -2.03 -12.48 15.56
CA GLU A 171 -1.54 -13.53 16.46
C GLU A 171 -1.45 -13.08 17.92
N HIS A 172 -1.10 -11.81 18.16
CA HIS A 172 -0.94 -11.25 19.50
C HIS A 172 -2.20 -10.58 20.05
N ASN A 173 -3.29 -10.53 19.27
CA ASN A 173 -4.57 -9.96 19.66
C ASN A 173 -5.69 -11.00 19.43
N PRO A 174 -5.71 -12.12 20.18
CA PRO A 174 -6.68 -13.19 19.95
C PRO A 174 -8.12 -12.70 20.11
N ASN A 175 -9.03 -13.27 19.33
CA ASN A 175 -10.45 -12.92 19.30
C ASN A 175 -10.76 -11.48 18.83
N HIS A 176 -9.82 -10.82 18.15
CA HIS A 176 -10.10 -9.54 17.51
C HIS A 176 -11.24 -9.63 16.49
N VAL A 177 -11.96 -8.52 16.29
CA VAL A 177 -12.97 -8.41 15.22
C VAL A 177 -12.32 -8.71 13.87
N PRO A 178 -12.99 -9.42 12.93
CA PRO A 178 -12.41 -9.73 11.63
C PRO A 178 -11.85 -8.50 10.90
N ILE A 179 -10.62 -8.62 10.38
CA ILE A 179 -9.95 -7.56 9.61
C ILE A 179 -10.34 -7.72 8.14
N LEU A 180 -10.92 -6.69 7.53
CA LEU A 180 -11.27 -6.68 6.11
C LEU A 180 -10.23 -5.94 5.28
N LEU A 181 -9.68 -6.63 4.28
CA LEU A 181 -8.76 -6.05 3.30
C LEU A 181 -9.51 -5.80 1.98
N LEU A 182 -9.72 -4.53 1.65
CA LEU A 182 -10.14 -4.08 0.34
C LEU A 182 -8.90 -3.92 -0.53
N LEU A 183 -8.82 -4.71 -1.60
CA LEU A 183 -7.67 -4.76 -2.49
C LEU A 183 -8.08 -4.16 -3.83
N GLU A 184 -7.54 -2.99 -4.15
CA GLU A 184 -7.78 -2.33 -5.42
C GLU A 184 -6.60 -2.57 -6.37
N PHE A 185 -6.77 -3.48 -7.34
CA PHE A 185 -5.72 -3.77 -8.33
C PHE A 185 -5.69 -2.66 -9.39
N LYS A 186 -4.52 -2.01 -9.54
CA LYS A 186 -4.35 -0.81 -10.40
C LYS A 186 -3.50 -1.08 -11.63
N ASP A 187 -3.96 -0.58 -12.77
CA ASP A 187 -3.27 -0.60 -14.08
C ASP A 187 -3.14 0.80 -14.72
N ASP A 188 -3.46 1.85 -13.97
CA ASP A 188 -3.24 3.25 -14.36
C ASP A 188 -1.78 3.69 -14.14
N TRP A 189 -1.37 4.77 -14.79
CA TRP A 189 -0.05 5.39 -14.65
C TRP A 189 1.17 4.47 -14.87
N MET A 190 1.00 3.32 -15.54
CA MET A 190 2.07 2.34 -15.77
C MET A 190 3.28 2.92 -16.51
N MET A 191 3.08 3.96 -17.33
CA MET A 191 4.17 4.61 -18.08
C MET A 191 5.22 5.29 -17.18
N LEU A 192 4.91 5.53 -15.90
CA LEU A 192 5.82 6.17 -14.95
C LEU A 192 6.84 5.21 -14.30
N ASP A 193 6.61 3.90 -14.35
CA ASP A 193 7.57 2.91 -13.86
C ASP A 193 7.63 1.71 -14.82
N PRO A 194 8.68 1.59 -15.65
CA PRO A 194 8.81 0.50 -16.63
C PRO A 194 9.02 -0.88 -16.01
N ALA A 195 9.17 -0.96 -14.68
CA ALA A 195 9.24 -2.24 -13.97
C ALA A 195 7.87 -2.77 -13.54
N LEU A 196 6.80 -2.00 -13.73
CA LEU A 196 5.42 -2.45 -13.55
C LEU A 196 5.00 -3.38 -14.68
N LYS A 197 4.18 -4.37 -14.32
CA LYS A 197 3.54 -5.29 -15.25
C LYS A 197 2.03 -5.32 -14.95
N PRO A 198 1.18 -5.57 -15.96
CA PRO A 198 -0.24 -5.82 -15.72
C PRO A 198 -0.43 -7.01 -14.78
N ILE A 199 -1.55 -7.03 -14.05
CA ILE A 199 -1.93 -8.15 -13.19
C ILE A 199 -2.93 -8.98 -13.98
N GLU A 200 -2.49 -10.14 -14.47
CA GLU A 200 -3.32 -11.07 -15.22
C GLU A 200 -3.52 -12.35 -14.40
N ALA A 201 -4.06 -13.41 -15.03
CA ALA A 201 -4.39 -14.66 -14.34
C ALA A 201 -3.19 -15.31 -13.62
N ALA A 202 -1.98 -15.19 -14.18
CA ALA A 202 -0.77 -15.74 -13.55
C ALA A 202 -0.39 -14.96 -12.29
N GLU A 203 -0.47 -13.64 -12.34
CA GLU A 203 -0.20 -12.77 -11.19
C GLU A 203 -1.28 -12.93 -10.11
N PHE A 204 -2.56 -13.07 -10.48
CA PHE A 204 -3.60 -13.39 -9.49
C PHE A 204 -3.33 -14.72 -8.77
N ALA A 205 -2.82 -15.75 -9.47
CA ALA A 205 -2.42 -16.99 -8.82
C ALA A 205 -1.22 -16.80 -7.86
N LEU A 206 -0.26 -15.93 -8.21
CA LEU A 206 0.83 -15.57 -7.29
C LEU A 206 0.32 -14.79 -6.08
N PHE A 207 -0.69 -13.94 -6.28
CA PHE A 207 -1.33 -13.19 -5.20
C PHE A 207 -2.10 -14.10 -4.24
N ASP A 208 -2.81 -15.11 -4.76
CA ASP A 208 -3.46 -16.13 -3.93
C ASP A 208 -2.43 -16.91 -3.10
N THR A 209 -1.30 -17.29 -3.70
CA THR A 209 -0.19 -17.92 -2.95
C THR A 209 0.30 -17.00 -1.83
N LEU A 210 0.51 -15.72 -2.12
CA LEU A 210 0.95 -14.75 -1.12
C LEU A 210 -0.04 -14.63 0.05
N LEU A 211 -1.35 -14.59 -0.22
CA LEU A 211 -2.37 -14.56 0.83
C LEU A 211 -2.30 -15.83 1.69
N GLN A 212 -2.24 -17.00 1.06
CA GLN A 212 -2.18 -18.28 1.77
C GLN A 212 -0.90 -18.41 2.62
N GLU A 213 0.25 -17.99 2.09
CA GLU A 213 1.51 -17.98 2.83
C GLU A 213 1.48 -17.00 4.02
N SER A 214 0.78 -15.87 3.88
CA SER A 214 0.77 -14.82 4.92
C SER A 214 -0.22 -15.08 6.04
N PHE A 215 -1.38 -15.67 5.73
CA PHE A 215 -2.50 -15.76 6.66
C PHE A 215 -2.94 -17.21 6.94
N GLY A 216 -2.68 -18.15 6.03
CA GLY A 216 -3.00 -19.56 6.21
C GLY A 216 -4.45 -19.81 6.65
N GLU A 217 -4.62 -20.49 7.77
CA GLU A 217 -5.93 -20.87 8.32
C GLU A 217 -6.74 -19.70 8.89
N THR A 218 -6.15 -18.51 9.06
CA THR A 218 -6.88 -17.32 9.53
C THR A 218 -7.66 -16.64 8.40
N LEU A 219 -7.45 -17.03 7.15
CA LEU A 219 -8.23 -16.55 6.00
C LEU A 219 -9.65 -17.12 6.03
N TYR A 220 -10.62 -16.22 5.91
CA TYR A 220 -12.00 -16.58 5.61
C TYR A 220 -12.27 -16.38 4.11
N THR A 221 -12.49 -17.49 3.39
CA THR A 221 -12.61 -17.51 1.94
C THR A 221 -14.08 -17.59 1.48
N PRO A 222 -14.35 -17.33 0.19
CA PRO A 222 -15.66 -17.61 -0.40
C PRO A 222 -16.12 -19.07 -0.23
N SER A 223 -15.19 -20.03 -0.18
CA SER A 223 -15.51 -21.44 0.04
C SER A 223 -16.05 -21.68 1.46
N ASP A 224 -15.48 -21.00 2.46
CA ASP A 224 -15.93 -21.08 3.85
C ASP A 224 -17.34 -20.50 4.02
N LEU A 225 -17.63 -19.39 3.32
CA LEU A 225 -18.97 -18.81 3.27
C LEU A 225 -19.97 -19.76 2.62
N MET A 226 -19.63 -20.37 1.48
CA MET A 226 -20.50 -21.29 0.77
C MET A 226 -20.81 -22.56 1.57
N GLY A 227 -19.84 -23.09 2.32
CA GLY A 227 -19.92 -24.41 2.93
C GLY A 227 -20.22 -25.48 1.88
N SER A 228 -21.29 -26.26 2.05
CA SER A 228 -21.68 -27.31 1.10
C SER A 228 -22.58 -26.84 -0.05
N HIS A 229 -22.86 -25.53 -0.17
CA HIS A 229 -23.74 -25.00 -1.23
C HIS A 229 -23.00 -24.86 -2.56
N SER A 230 -23.75 -24.86 -3.66
CA SER A 230 -23.17 -24.77 -5.02
C SER A 230 -22.72 -23.35 -5.40
N SER A 231 -23.16 -22.33 -4.67
CA SER A 231 -22.76 -20.93 -4.87
C SER A 231 -23.02 -20.12 -3.60
N ILE A 232 -22.41 -18.93 -3.50
CA ILE A 232 -22.70 -17.97 -2.41
C ILE A 232 -24.19 -17.60 -2.44
N GLN A 233 -24.76 -17.37 -3.62
CA GLN A 233 -26.19 -17.04 -3.76
C GLN A 233 -27.10 -18.16 -3.24
N ALA A 234 -26.71 -19.43 -3.36
CA ALA A 234 -27.50 -20.54 -2.84
C ALA A 234 -27.44 -20.66 -1.31
N ARG A 235 -26.43 -20.05 -0.66
CA ARG A 235 -26.25 -20.05 0.79
C ARG A 235 -26.99 -18.90 1.49
N LEU A 236 -27.02 -17.72 0.86
CA LEU A 236 -27.62 -16.48 1.36
C LEU A 236 -29.14 -16.53 1.29
#